data_AF-A0A7D8UVQ8-F1
#
_entry.id   AF-A0A7D8UVQ8-F1
#
_cell.length_a   1.000
_cell.length_b   1.000
_cell.length_c   1.000
_cell.angle_alpha   90.00
_cell.angle_beta   90.00
_cell.angle_gamma   90.00
#
_symmetry.space_group_name_H-M   'P 1'
#
loop_
_entity.id
_entity.type
_entity.pdbx_description
1 polymer ?
#
loop_
_entity_poly.entity_id
_entity_poly.type
_entity_poly.pdbx_seq_one_letter_code
_entity_poly.pdbx_strand_id
1 'polypeptide(L)'
;MLTTQPHLRTRRPSPTTVEYIVSTSPTPTLPLRLLLLLAFILRLLLGLSVLLLLYSQYLLSTFSAPPKSYASPPPIPSTDYVLFLLSHITNSSLGLLFTRLAARIPVVVLLPTALALLYMLTLRVHTTESLLVLRGLGIQTSTSSATYLSSATTRFIP
;
A
#
# COMPACT_ATOMS: atom_id res chain seq x y z
N MET A 1 15.37 -7.27 -11.08
CA MET A 1 14.64 -7.99 -10.01
C MET A 1 15.28 -7.63 -8.68
N LEU A 2 14.53 -7.06 -7.73
CA LEU A 2 15.03 -6.66 -6.40
C LEU A 2 15.12 -7.84 -5.41
N THR A 3 15.06 -9.06 -5.92
CA THR A 3 15.13 -10.31 -5.17
C THR A 3 16.51 -10.90 -5.33
N THR A 4 17.12 -11.33 -4.23
CA THR A 4 18.38 -12.08 -4.25
C THR A 4 18.11 -13.55 -4.00
N GLN A 5 19.15 -14.38 -4.13
CA GLN A 5 19.09 -15.77 -3.69
C GLN A 5 18.59 -15.84 -2.23
N PRO A 6 17.77 -16.85 -1.90
CA PRO A 6 17.21 -16.99 -0.57
C PRO A 6 18.35 -17.19 0.44
N HIS A 7 18.33 -16.42 1.53
CA HIS A 7 19.29 -16.56 2.62
C HIS A 7 18.56 -16.91 3.91
N LEU A 8 19.22 -17.75 4.71
CA LEU A 8 18.71 -18.21 6.00
C LEU A 8 19.34 -17.38 7.12
N ARG A 9 18.50 -16.82 7.98
CA ARG A 9 18.92 -16.14 9.21
C ARG A 9 18.35 -16.89 10.41
N THR A 10 19.23 -17.29 11.32
CA THR A 10 18.85 -17.95 12.57
C THR A 10 18.87 -16.95 13.72
N ARG A 11 17.79 -16.88 14.49
CA ARG A 11 17.71 -16.16 15.77
C ARG A 11 17.39 -17.13 16.90
N ARG A 12 17.95 -16.87 18.09
CA ARG A 12 17.72 -17.69 19.29
C ARG A 12 17.33 -16.77 20.45
N PRO A 13 16.05 -16.33 20.53
CA PRO A 13 15.60 -15.43 21.58
C PRO A 13 15.57 -16.07 22.98
N SER A 14 15.47 -17.40 23.07
CA SER A 14 15.46 -18.17 24.32
C SER A 14 16.23 -19.48 24.14
N PRO A 15 16.76 -20.11 25.21
CA PRO A 15 17.41 -21.42 25.13
C PRO A 15 16.54 -22.52 24.49
N THR A 16 15.22 -22.42 24.64
CA THR A 16 14.25 -23.40 24.12
C THR A 16 13.61 -22.99 22.79
N THR A 17 13.88 -21.78 22.28
CA THR A 17 13.22 -21.20 21.10
C THR A 17 14.24 -20.85 20.03
N VAL A 18 14.03 -21.35 18.81
CA VAL A 18 14.84 -21.00 17.65
C VAL A 18 13.96 -20.56 16.50
N GLU A 19 14.28 -19.42 15.92
CA GLU A 19 13.60 -18.85 14.78
C GLU A 19 14.50 -18.93 13.55
N TYR A 20 13.99 -19.56 12.49
CA TYR A 20 14.62 -19.67 11.17
C TYR A 20 13.87 -18.72 10.23
N ILE A 21 14.55 -17.70 9.72
CA ILE A 21 13.97 -16.73 8.80
C ILE A 21 14.60 -16.94 7.43
N VAL A 22 13.80 -17.31 6.45
CA VAL A 22 14.19 -17.41 5.05
C VAL A 22 13.68 -16.17 4.31
N SER A 23 14.59 -15.45 3.69
CA SER A 23 14.28 -14.18 3.03
C SER A 23 14.91 -14.11 1.64
N THR A 24 14.16 -13.61 0.68
CA THR A 24 14.64 -13.23 -0.67
C THR A 24 15.02 -11.75 -0.75
N SER A 25 14.91 -10.99 0.34
CA SER A 25 15.28 -9.57 0.37
C SER A 25 16.80 -9.42 0.41
N PRO A 26 17.40 -8.51 -0.36
CA PRO A 26 18.83 -8.26 -0.28
C PRO A 26 19.22 -7.68 1.08
N THR A 27 20.49 -7.81 1.47
CA THR A 27 21.00 -7.15 2.67
C THR A 27 20.84 -5.64 2.56
N PRO A 28 20.27 -4.95 3.56
CA PRO A 28 19.87 -3.55 3.43
C PRO A 28 21.07 -2.60 3.50
N THR A 29 21.72 -2.37 2.37
CA THR A 29 22.72 -1.31 2.18
C THR A 29 22.07 0.07 2.06
N LEU A 30 22.79 1.16 2.33
CA LEU A 30 22.28 2.53 2.18
C LEU A 30 21.65 2.82 0.80
N PRO A 31 22.30 2.52 -0.34
CA PRO A 31 21.69 2.77 -1.66
C PRO A 31 20.42 1.96 -1.86
N LEU A 32 20.38 0.71 -1.39
CA LEU A 32 19.18 -0.11 -1.48
C LEU A 32 18.03 0.45 -0.63
N ARG A 33 18.31 0.98 0.57
CA ARG A 33 17.30 1.63 1.40
C ARG A 33 16.70 2.85 0.72
N LEU A 34 17.54 3.69 0.10
CA LEU A 34 17.08 4.86 -0.66
C LEU A 34 16.22 4.43 -1.86
N LEU A 35 16.64 3.39 -2.59
CA LEU A 35 15.88 2.84 -3.71
C LEU A 35 14.51 2.29 -3.25
N LEU A 36 14.47 1.58 -2.13
CA LEU A 36 13.21 1.05 -1.56
C LEU A 36 12.29 2.18 -1.09
N LEU A 37 12.85 3.22 -0.46
CA LEU A 37 12.10 4.42 -0.06
C LEU A 37 11.54 5.14 -1.29
N LEU A 38 12.35 5.36 -2.32
CA LEU A 38 11.91 5.94 -3.59
C LEU A 38 10.79 5.10 -4.22
N ALA A 39 10.95 3.77 -4.26
CA ALA A 39 9.93 2.87 -4.78
C ALA A 39 8.63 2.95 -3.96
N PHE A 40 8.72 3.09 -2.64
CA PHE A 40 7.56 3.29 -1.77
C PHE A 40 6.87 4.64 -2.02
N ILE A 41 7.63 5.74 -2.13
CA ILE A 41 7.08 7.05 -2.48
C ILE A 41 6.39 7.00 -3.84
N LEU A 42 7.01 6.38 -4.84
CA LEU A 42 6.43 6.23 -6.17
C LEU A 42 5.12 5.43 -6.13
N ARG A 43 5.08 4.35 -5.35
CA ARG A 43 3.84 3.57 -5.11
C ARG A 43 2.76 4.40 -4.45
N LEU A 44 3.10 5.20 -3.44
CA LEU A 44 2.16 6.09 -2.75
C LEU A 44 1.60 7.14 -3.73
N LEU A 45 2.47 7.78 -4.51
CA LEU A 45 2.07 8.75 -5.53
C LEU A 45 1.16 8.12 -6.60
N LEU A 46 1.46 6.90 -7.04
CA LEU A 46 0.60 6.16 -7.97
C LEU A 46 -0.76 5.82 -7.35
N GLY A 47 -0.78 5.40 -6.08
CA GLY A 47 -2.03 5.13 -5.37
C GLY A 47 -2.88 6.39 -5.21
N LEU A 48 -2.27 7.51 -4.83
CA LEU A 48 -2.94 8.81 -4.72
C LEU A 48 -3.46 9.31 -6.07
N SER A 49 -2.71 9.11 -7.16
CA SER A 49 -3.17 9.52 -8.49
C SER A 49 -4.37 8.69 -8.97
N VAL A 50 -4.39 7.38 -8.70
CA VAL A 50 -5.56 6.51 -8.97
C VAL A 50 -6.77 6.96 -8.15
N LEU A 51 -6.60 7.25 -6.86
CA LEU A 51 -7.68 7.75 -6.01
C LEU A 51 -8.22 9.10 -6.48
N LEU A 52 -7.34 10.02 -6.88
CA LEU A 52 -7.72 11.33 -7.42
C LEU A 52 -8.51 11.18 -8.74
N LEU A 53 -8.13 10.23 -9.59
CA LEU A 53 -8.83 9.94 -10.84
C LEU A 53 -10.23 9.37 -10.56
N LEU A 54 -10.36 8.42 -9.62
CA LEU A 54 -11.66 7.89 -9.18
C LEU A 54 -12.54 8.99 -8.58
N TYR A 55 -11.98 9.86 -7.74
CA TYR A 55 -12.71 10.99 -7.18
C TYR A 55 -13.17 11.98 -8.26
N SER A 56 -12.31 12.27 -9.25
CA SER A 56 -12.67 13.09 -10.40
C SER A 56 -13.81 12.48 -11.21
N GLN A 57 -13.80 11.16 -11.39
CA GLN A 57 -14.91 10.45 -12.05
C GLN A 57 -16.20 10.51 -11.25
N TYR A 58 -16.11 10.41 -9.92
CA TYR A 58 -17.25 10.57 -9.03
C TYR A 58 -17.87 11.96 -9.16
N LEU A 59 -17.06 13.02 -9.21
CA LEU A 59 -17.56 14.40 -9.40
C LEU A 59 -18.27 14.63 -10.74
N LEU A 60 -17.89 13.89 -11.78
CA LEU A 60 -18.55 13.94 -13.09
C LEU A 60 -19.86 13.12 -13.13
N SER A 61 -20.08 12.25 -12.14
CA SER A 61 -21.26 11.40 -12.08
C SER A 61 -22.47 12.16 -11.52
N THR A 62 -23.67 11.74 -11.92
CA THR A 62 -24.94 12.29 -11.41
C THR A 62 -25.13 12.08 -9.90
N PHE A 63 -24.37 11.16 -9.29
CA PHE A 63 -24.42 10.88 -7.86
C PHE A 63 -23.60 11.88 -7.03
N SER A 64 -22.82 12.76 -7.66
CA SER A 64 -22.04 13.75 -6.92
C SER A 64 -22.94 14.78 -6.26
N ALA A 65 -22.74 14.99 -4.96
CA ALA A 65 -23.26 16.17 -4.29
C ALA A 65 -22.60 17.44 -4.87
N PRO A 66 -23.32 18.57 -4.96
CA PRO A 66 -22.71 19.83 -5.35
C PRO A 66 -21.61 20.20 -4.35
N PRO A 67 -20.43 20.64 -4.82
CA PRO A 67 -19.33 20.97 -3.94
C PRO A 67 -19.72 22.14 -3.03
N LYS A 68 -19.52 21.96 -1.71
CA LYS A 68 -19.68 23.03 -0.74
C LYS A 68 -18.58 24.07 -0.98
N SER A 69 -18.98 25.31 -1.22
CA SER A 69 -18.06 26.45 -1.31
C SER A 69 -17.80 26.99 0.10
N TYR A 70 -16.54 27.09 0.49
CA TYR A 70 -16.13 27.66 1.77
C TYR A 70 -15.41 28.99 1.51
N ALA A 71 -15.88 30.06 2.15
CA ALA A 71 -15.26 31.39 2.02
C ALA A 71 -14.00 31.55 2.89
N SER A 72 -13.88 30.76 3.97
CA SER A 72 -12.77 30.78 4.92
C SER A 72 -12.40 29.34 5.32
N PRO A 73 -11.14 29.09 5.76
CA PRO A 73 -10.71 27.77 6.15
C PRO A 73 -11.48 27.30 7.41
N PRO A 74 -12.19 26.16 7.36
CA PRO A 74 -12.88 25.61 8.52
C PRO A 74 -11.89 25.10 9.58
N PRO A 75 -12.34 24.90 10.83
CA PRO A 75 -11.47 24.47 11.92
C PRO A 75 -10.88 23.07 11.69
N ILE A 76 -9.63 22.86 12.13
CA ILE A 76 -8.93 21.57 12.06
C ILE A 76 -9.10 20.84 13.41
N PRO A 77 -9.39 19.53 13.46
CA PRO A 77 -9.79 18.62 12.38
C PRO A 77 -11.34 18.51 12.29
N SER A 78 -11.92 19.02 11.20
CA SER A 78 -13.34 18.83 10.87
C SER A 78 -13.52 18.12 9.54
N THR A 79 -14.67 17.45 9.33
CA THR A 79 -15.03 16.84 8.04
C THR A 79 -15.11 17.89 6.94
N ASP A 80 -15.58 19.10 7.26
CA ASP A 80 -15.60 20.24 6.35
C ASP A 80 -14.19 20.67 5.91
N TYR A 81 -13.18 20.55 6.77
CA TYR A 81 -11.79 20.81 6.39
C TYR A 81 -11.25 19.83 5.34
N VAL A 82 -11.63 18.55 5.44
CA VAL A 82 -11.26 17.55 4.42
C VAL A 82 -11.91 17.89 3.07
N LEU A 83 -13.20 18.24 3.07
CA LEU A 83 -13.92 18.64 1.86
C LEU A 83 -13.36 19.93 1.25
N PHE A 84 -12.98 20.90 2.10
CA PHE A 84 -12.30 22.12 1.67
C PHE A 84 -10.94 21.83 1.00
N LEU A 85 -10.12 20.97 1.60
CA LEU A 85 -8.84 20.62 1.01
C LEU A 85 -9.02 19.87 -0.31
N LEU A 86 -10.00 18.95 -0.38
CA LEU A 86 -10.28 18.16 -1.57
C LEU A 86 -10.79 19.04 -2.72
N SER A 87 -11.63 20.05 -2.44
CA SER A 87 -12.07 21.02 -3.45
C SER A 87 -10.91 21.89 -3.95
N HIS A 88 -10.00 22.30 -3.06
CA HIS A 88 -8.80 23.04 -3.45
C HIS A 88 -7.86 22.20 -4.33
N ILE A 89 -7.72 20.90 -4.05
CA ILE A 89 -6.93 19.98 -4.87
C ILE A 89 -7.57 19.81 -6.24
N THR A 90 -8.88 19.63 -6.34
CA THR A 90 -9.56 19.45 -7.64
C THR A 90 -9.56 20.69 -8.51
N ASN A 91 -9.58 21.88 -7.90
CA ASN A 91 -9.52 23.16 -8.62
C ASN A 91 -8.09 23.54 -9.06
N SER A 92 -7.07 22.83 -8.56
CA SER A 92 -5.69 23.03 -9.01
C SER A 92 -5.49 22.61 -10.47
N SER A 93 -4.42 23.10 -11.11
CA SER A 93 -4.07 22.72 -12.48
C SER A 93 -3.93 21.21 -12.67
N LEU A 94 -3.36 20.51 -11.68
CA LEU A 94 -3.26 19.05 -11.67
C LEU A 94 -4.64 18.40 -11.59
N GLY A 95 -5.50 18.86 -10.67
CA GLY A 95 -6.87 18.37 -10.54
C GLY A 95 -7.66 18.49 -11.84
N LEU A 96 -7.54 19.62 -12.54
CA LEU A 96 -8.17 19.84 -13.84
C LEU A 96 -7.65 18.89 -14.95
N LEU A 97 -6.38 18.49 -14.89
CA LEU A 97 -5.86 17.47 -15.81
C LEU A 97 -6.48 16.10 -15.52
N PHE A 98 -6.59 15.71 -14.24
CA PHE A 98 -7.22 14.46 -13.85
C PHE A 98 -8.72 14.42 -14.18
N THR A 99 -9.45 15.52 -14.02
CA THR A 99 -10.87 15.58 -14.41
C THR A 99 -11.05 15.45 -15.93
N ARG A 100 -10.18 16.08 -16.72
CA ARG A 100 -10.18 15.90 -18.19
C ARG A 100 -9.86 14.47 -18.61
N LEU A 101 -8.93 13.82 -17.93
CA LEU A 101 -8.61 12.41 -18.17
C LEU A 101 -9.77 11.50 -17.79
N ALA A 102 -10.35 11.71 -16.61
CA ALA A 102 -11.51 10.97 -16.11
C ALA A 102 -12.68 11.06 -17.11
N ALA A 103 -12.97 12.26 -17.63
CA ALA A 103 -14.03 12.47 -18.62
C ALA A 103 -13.86 11.67 -19.93
N ARG A 104 -12.64 11.25 -20.28
CA ARG A 104 -12.37 10.45 -21.50
C ARG A 104 -12.44 8.96 -21.27
N ILE A 105 -12.38 8.50 -20.02
CA ILE A 105 -12.29 7.07 -19.70
C ILE A 105 -13.67 6.59 -19.22
N PRO A 106 -14.26 5.57 -19.86
CA PRO A 106 -15.53 5.03 -19.40
C PRO A 106 -15.37 4.37 -18.01
N VAL A 107 -16.34 4.61 -17.11
CA VAL A 107 -16.33 4.09 -15.73
C VAL A 107 -16.13 2.57 -15.69
N VAL A 108 -16.73 1.85 -16.64
CA VAL A 108 -16.67 0.38 -16.75
C VAL A 108 -15.24 -0.13 -16.94
N VAL A 109 -14.37 0.64 -17.58
CA VAL A 109 -12.95 0.30 -17.74
C VAL A 109 -12.14 0.85 -16.58
N LEU A 110 -12.46 2.06 -16.12
CA LEU A 110 -11.72 2.73 -15.06
C LEU A 110 -11.78 1.98 -13.73
N LEU A 111 -12.95 1.50 -13.34
CA LEU A 111 -13.16 0.86 -12.04
C LEU A 111 -12.36 -0.45 -11.87
N PRO A 112 -12.44 -1.44 -12.78
CA PRO A 112 -11.65 -2.65 -12.64
C PRO A 112 -10.14 -2.39 -12.78
N THR A 113 -9.73 -1.47 -13.65
CA THR A 113 -8.30 -1.13 -13.79
C THR A 113 -7.76 -0.43 -12.55
N ALA A 114 -8.52 0.48 -11.94
CA ALA A 114 -8.16 1.12 -10.69
C ALA A 114 -8.06 0.12 -9.53
N LEU A 115 -9.03 -0.80 -9.40
CA LEU A 115 -8.99 -1.86 -8.39
C LEU A 115 -7.77 -2.77 -8.57
N ALA A 116 -7.49 -3.19 -9.81
CA ALA A 116 -6.33 -4.00 -10.12
C ALA A 116 -5.02 -3.27 -9.78
N LEU A 117 -4.89 -1.98 -10.12
CA LEU A 117 -3.72 -1.17 -9.80
C LEU A 117 -3.53 -1.01 -8.29
N LEU A 118 -4.60 -0.65 -7.57
CA LEU A 118 -4.55 -0.53 -6.11
C LEU A 118 -4.16 -1.86 -5.46
N TYR A 119 -4.72 -2.97 -5.91
CA TYR A 119 -4.32 -4.31 -5.44
C TYR A 119 -2.85 -4.59 -5.71
N MET A 120 -2.37 -4.37 -6.95
CA MET A 120 -0.98 -4.58 -7.34
C MET A 120 0.00 -3.73 -6.52
N LEU A 121 -0.38 -2.50 -6.17
CA LEU A 121 0.42 -1.63 -5.31
C LEU A 121 0.61 -2.19 -3.89
N THR A 122 -0.35 -2.98 -3.39
CA THR A 122 -0.27 -3.61 -2.06
C THR A 122 0.60 -4.87 -2.02
N LEU A 123 0.90 -5.48 -3.17
CA LEU A 123 1.72 -6.70 -3.25
C LEU A 123 3.16 -6.44 -2.79
N ARG A 124 3.69 -7.36 -1.97
CA ARG A 124 5.08 -7.29 -1.50
C ARG A 124 6.04 -7.62 -2.64
N VAL A 125 7.14 -6.87 -2.71
CA VAL A 125 8.20 -7.10 -3.71
C VAL A 125 9.06 -8.32 -3.36
N HIS A 126 9.13 -8.68 -2.08
CA HIS A 126 9.98 -9.73 -1.54
C HIS A 126 9.16 -10.65 -0.65
N THR A 127 9.56 -11.92 -0.63
CA THR A 127 8.97 -12.94 0.22
C THR A 127 9.85 -13.15 1.45
N THR A 128 9.20 -13.22 2.61
CA THR A 128 9.83 -13.51 3.89
C THR A 128 9.01 -14.57 4.59
N GLU A 129 9.63 -15.70 4.87
CA GLU A 129 9.03 -16.81 5.61
C GLU A 129 9.83 -16.98 6.90
N SER A 130 9.15 -17.06 8.04
CA SER A 130 9.80 -17.42 9.30
C SER A 130 9.22 -18.70 9.86
N LEU A 131 10.07 -19.53 10.42
CA LEU A 131 9.73 -20.78 11.08
C LEU A 131 10.25 -20.72 12.51
N LEU A 132 9.35 -20.66 13.48
CA LEU A 132 9.66 -20.68 14.89
C LEU A 132 9.52 -22.10 15.43
N VAL A 133 10.60 -22.63 15.99
CA VAL A 133 10.70 -23.96 16.59
C VAL A 133 10.83 -23.85 18.10
N LEU A 134 9.96 -24.53 18.85
CA LEU A 134 10.07 -24.72 20.29
C LEU A 134 10.65 -26.12 20.57
N ARG A 135 11.97 -26.18 20.79
CA ARG A 135 12.75 -27.42 20.85
C ARG A 135 12.33 -28.37 21.97
N GLY A 136 11.73 -27.85 23.04
CA GLY A 136 11.23 -28.65 24.17
C GLY A 136 9.80 -29.18 24.00
N LEU A 137 9.05 -28.69 23.00
CA LEU A 137 7.64 -29.04 22.79
C LEU A 137 7.38 -29.70 21.42
N GLY A 138 8.38 -29.75 20.53
CA GLY A 138 8.21 -30.23 19.15
C GLY A 138 7.39 -29.30 18.24
N ILE A 139 6.88 -28.19 18.78
CA ILE A 139 5.99 -27.27 18.06
C ILE A 139 6.76 -26.43 17.05
N GLN A 140 6.23 -26.35 15.83
CA GLN A 140 6.72 -25.48 14.77
C GLN A 140 5.60 -24.55 14.28
N THR A 141 5.89 -23.26 14.15
CA THR A 141 4.98 -22.30 13.53
C THR A 141 5.65 -21.62 12.35
N SER A 142 5.00 -21.64 11.19
CA SER A 142 5.44 -20.93 9.99
C SER A 142 4.64 -19.65 9.83
N THR A 143 5.29 -18.55 9.47
CA THR A 143 4.63 -17.26 9.22
C THR A 143 5.07 -16.66 7.89
N SER A 144 4.11 -16.23 7.07
CA SER A 144 4.36 -15.56 5.79
C SER A 144 3.25 -14.57 5.45
N SER A 145 3.53 -13.56 4.62
CA SER A 145 2.54 -12.58 4.15
C SER A 145 2.84 -12.16 2.71
N ALA A 146 1.80 -12.06 1.89
CA ALA A 146 1.89 -11.74 0.47
C ALA A 146 1.73 -10.22 0.17
N THR A 147 1.06 -9.46 1.03
CA THR A 147 0.77 -8.03 0.83
C THR A 147 1.25 -7.20 2.03
N TYR A 148 1.53 -5.91 1.81
CA TYR A 148 1.95 -5.01 2.89
C TYR A 148 0.81 -4.74 3.90
N LEU A 149 -0.44 -4.89 3.49
CA LEU A 149 -1.62 -4.66 4.32
C LEU A 149 -2.15 -5.91 5.03
N SER A 150 -1.70 -7.11 4.65
CA SER A 150 -2.15 -8.36 5.27
C SER A 150 -1.24 -8.77 6.42
N SER A 151 -1.87 -9.23 7.50
CA SER A 151 -1.17 -9.87 8.62
C SER A 151 -0.49 -11.16 8.17
N ALA A 152 0.58 -11.55 8.85
CA ALA A 152 1.23 -12.82 8.57
C ALA A 152 0.30 -13.99 8.92
N THR A 153 0.13 -14.92 7.99
CA THR A 153 -0.61 -16.15 8.22
C THR A 153 0.28 -17.10 9.00
N THR A 154 -0.13 -17.47 10.21
CA THR A 154 0.59 -18.42 11.06
C THR A 154 0.01 -19.82 10.90
N ARG A 155 0.83 -20.79 10.48
CA ARG A 155 0.44 -22.20 10.37
C ARG A 155 1.24 -23.04 11.34
N PHE A 156 0.53 -23.79 12.17
CA PHE A 156 1.10 -24.83 13.01
C PHE A 156 1.50 -26.03 12.15
N ILE A 157 2.71 -26.54 12.36
CA ILE A 157 3.22 -27.75 11.72
C ILE A 157 3.41 -28.79 12.83
N PRO A 158 2.64 -29.90 12.80
CA PRO A 158 2.69 -30.97 13.80
C PRO A 158 3.96 -31.81 13.72
#